data_AF-A0A1H7R038-F1
#
_entry.id   AF-A0A1H7R038-F1
#
_cell.length_a   1.000
_cell.length_b   1.000
_cell.length_c   1.000
_cell.angle_alpha   90.00
_cell.angle_beta   90.00
_cell.angle_gamma   90.00
#
_symmetry.space_group_name_H-M   'P 1'
#
loop_
_entity.id
_entity.type
_entity.pdbx_description
1 polymer ?
#
loop_
_entity_poly.entity_id
_entity_poly.type
_entity_poly.pdbx_seq_one_letter_code
_entity_poly.pdbx_strand_id
1 'polypeptide(L)'
;MDEGVGRSRRQEFTTACGRRIRVGEFRVALGSRAHARVTLDVGPEPGGRSRAWAGLTPDEARAVAHLLLRQAAEAEDEGAAPVPASQ
;
A
#
# COMPACT_ATOMS: atom_id res chain seq x y z
N MET A 1 -18.35 16.29 2.04
CA MET A 1 -18.00 14.87 1.89
C MET A 1 -16.71 14.67 2.66
N ASP A 2 -16.84 14.18 3.89
CA ASP A 2 -15.70 13.85 4.74
C ASP A 2 -15.26 12.43 4.35
N GLU A 3 -14.16 12.32 3.58
CA GLU A 3 -13.57 11.02 3.27
C GLU A 3 -12.89 10.49 4.53
N GLY A 4 -13.57 9.59 5.24
CA GLY A 4 -13.03 8.88 6.39
C GLY A 4 -11.79 8.07 6.01
N VAL A 5 -10.61 8.67 6.17
CA VAL A 5 -9.32 8.00 6.07
C VAL A 5 -9.20 7.01 7.23
N GLY A 6 -9.57 5.77 6.98
CA GLY A 6 -9.17 4.64 7.81
C GLY A 6 -7.64 4.60 7.86
N ARG A 7 -7.06 4.72 9.05
CA ARG A 7 -5.60 4.69 9.23
C ARG A 7 -5.09 3.26 9.04
N SER A 8 -4.74 2.90 7.81
CA SER A 8 -4.03 1.66 7.52
C SER A 8 -2.54 1.77 7.86
N ARG A 9 -1.95 0.71 8.43
CA ARG A 9 -0.53 0.66 8.80
C ARG A 9 0.34 0.66 7.53
N ARG A 10 1.01 1.77 7.23
CA ARG A 10 2.01 1.83 6.17
C ARG A 10 3.31 1.17 6.60
N GLN A 11 3.82 0.28 5.76
CA GLN A 11 5.12 -0.33 5.90
C GLN A 11 6.12 0.38 4.99
N GLU A 12 7.36 0.53 5.45
CA GLU A 12 8.41 1.22 4.71
C GLU A 12 9.64 0.32 4.57
N PHE A 13 10.27 0.37 3.41
CA PHE A 13 11.48 -0.33 3.05
C PHE A 13 12.43 0.66 2.34
N THR A 14 13.71 0.63 2.68
CA THR A 14 14.74 1.48 2.05
C THR A 14 15.69 0.61 1.24
N THR A 15 15.82 0.90 -0.06
CA THR A 15 16.78 0.23 -0.93
C THR A 15 18.21 0.64 -0.57
N ALA A 16 19.19 -0.15 -0.99
CA ALA A 16 20.61 0.15 -0.82
C ALA A 16 21.02 1.49 -1.45
N CYS A 17 20.34 1.92 -2.52
CA CYS A 17 20.56 3.23 -3.14
C CYS A 17 19.86 4.40 -2.41
N GLY A 18 19.29 4.16 -1.23
CA GLY A 18 18.67 5.17 -0.37
C GLY A 18 17.24 5.55 -0.79
N ARG A 19 16.62 4.79 -1.69
CA ARG A 19 15.24 5.04 -2.10
C ARG A 19 14.27 4.43 -1.10
N ARG A 20 13.30 5.21 -0.66
CA ARG A 20 12.22 4.74 0.23
C ARG A 20 11.03 4.26 -0.58
N ILE A 21 10.62 3.02 -0.32
CA ILE A 21 9.43 2.38 -0.87
C ILE A 21 8.44 2.19 0.26
N ARG A 22 7.18 2.59 0.05
CA ARG A 22 6.12 2.38 1.05
C ARG A 22 5.03 1.51 0.47
N VAL A 23 4.61 0.54 1.25
CA VAL A 23 3.44 -0.28 0.99
C VAL A 23 2.40 0.04 2.04
N GLY A 24 1.16 0.24 1.62
CA GLY A 24 0.06 0.44 2.56
C GLY A 24 -1.26 0.05 1.93
N GLU A 25 -2.34 0.39 2.59
CA GLU A 25 -3.69 0.13 2.10
C GLU A 25 -4.43 1.46 1.91
N PHE A 26 -5.31 1.49 0.91
CA PHE A 26 -6.23 2.58 0.64
C PHE A 26 -7.62 2.02 0.36
N ARG A 27 -8.64 2.54 1.05
CA ARG A 27 -10.03 2.12 0.85
C ARG A 27 -10.75 3.11 -0.05
N VAL A 28 -11.44 2.57 -1.05
CA VAL A 28 -12.36 3.34 -1.89
C VAL A 28 -13.76 2.84 -1.62
N ALA A 29 -14.63 3.72 -1.13
CA ALA A 29 -16.06 3.45 -1.06
C ALA A 29 -16.63 3.51 -2.49
N LEU A 30 -17.15 2.39 -2.99
CA LEU A 30 -17.80 2.31 -4.30
C LEU A 30 -19.23 1.77 -4.12
N GLY A 31 -20.20 2.67 -4.04
CA GLY A 31 -21.59 2.31 -3.70
C GLY A 31 -21.68 1.76 -2.28
N SER A 32 -22.29 0.58 -2.11
CA SER A 32 -22.50 -0.07 -0.81
C SER A 32 -21.34 -0.99 -0.37
N ARG A 33 -20.23 -1.04 -1.11
CA ARG A 33 -19.03 -1.82 -0.76
C ARG A 33 -17.80 -0.94 -0.63
N ALA A 34 -17.03 -1.19 0.42
CA ALA A 34 -15.65 -0.71 0.50
C ALA A 34 -14.76 -1.70 -0.27
N HIS A 35 -13.97 -1.18 -1.21
CA HIS A 35 -12.93 -1.95 -1.88
C HIS A 35 -11.58 -1.56 -1.28
N ALA A 36 -10.92 -2.50 -0.62
CA ALA A 36 -9.55 -2.32 -0.17
C ALA A 36 -8.59 -2.41 -1.36
N ARG A 37 -7.59 -1.53 -1.40
CA ARG A 37 -6.52 -1.51 -2.40
C ARG A 37 -5.17 -1.50 -1.70
N VAL A 38 -4.24 -2.31 -2.17
CA VAL A 38 -2.83 -2.18 -1.79
C VAL A 38 -2.22 -1.02 -2.58
N THR A 39 -1.49 -0.15 -1.89
CA THR A 39 -0.79 1.00 -2.46
C THR A 39 0.71 0.78 -2.40
N LEU A 40 1.42 1.21 -3.44
CA LEU A 40 2.87 1.18 -3.54
C LEU A 40 3.35 2.59 -3.91
N ASP A 41 4.05 3.25 -3.00
CA ASP A 41 4.75 4.51 -3.26
C ASP A 41 6.22 4.21 -3.47
N VAL A 42 6.66 4.34 -4.72
CA VAL A 42 8.07 4.29 -5.10
C VAL A 42 8.59 5.72 -4.98
N GLY A 43 9.29 6.00 -3.87
CA GLY A 43 9.87 7.30 -3.61
C GLY A 43 10.76 7.80 -4.74
N PRO A 44 11.09 9.10 -4.75
CA PRO A 44 11.87 9.68 -5.83
C PRO A 44 13.24 9.00 -5.96
N GLU A 45 13.76 8.95 -7.17
CA GLU A 45 15.16 8.60 -7.39
C GLU A 45 16.11 9.49 -6.59
N PRO A 46 17.30 9.00 -6.23
CA PRO A 46 18.36 9.87 -5.72
C PRO A 46 18.60 11.02 -6.71
N GLY A 47 18.39 12.26 -6.29
CA GLY A 47 18.44 13.44 -7.18
C GLY A 47 17.08 13.90 -7.73
N GLY A 48 15.98 13.23 -7.40
CA GLY A 48 14.64 13.83 -7.33
C GLY A 48 13.76 13.81 -8.58
N ARG A 49 14.19 13.25 -9.72
CA ARG A 49 13.50 13.50 -11.02
C ARG A 49 12.43 12.48 -11.40
N SER A 50 12.48 11.25 -10.89
CA SER A 50 11.54 10.18 -11.28
C SER A 50 11.00 9.42 -10.07
N ARG A 51 9.67 9.23 -10.04
CA ARG A 51 8.94 8.38 -9.08
C ARG A 51 8.34 7.13 -9.72
N ALA A 52 8.50 6.96 -11.03
CA ALA A 52 7.75 5.96 -11.79
C ALA A 52 8.34 4.55 -11.67
N TRP A 53 9.67 4.43 -11.54
CA TRP A 53 10.36 3.13 -11.57
C TRP A 53 11.56 3.11 -10.64
N ALA A 54 11.77 2.01 -9.91
CA ALA A 54 12.97 1.74 -9.13
C ALA A 54 13.66 0.46 -9.64
N GLY A 55 14.98 0.53 -9.82
CA GLY A 55 15.79 -0.68 -9.93
C GLY A 55 15.95 -1.29 -8.54
N LEU A 56 15.74 -2.61 -8.45
CA LEU A 56 15.85 -3.40 -7.23
C LEU A 56 16.86 -4.51 -7.46
N THR A 57 17.64 -4.86 -6.44
CA THR A 57 18.33 -6.15 -6.46
C THR A 57 17.31 -7.28 -6.31
N PRO A 58 17.65 -8.53 -6.66
CA PRO A 58 16.76 -9.66 -6.48
C PRO A 58 16.23 -9.81 -5.04
N ASP A 59 17.06 -9.52 -4.04
CA ASP A 59 16.67 -9.65 -2.63
C ASP A 59 15.74 -8.50 -2.21
N GLU A 60 15.97 -7.29 -2.69
CA GLU A 60 15.07 -6.15 -2.47
C GLU A 60 13.71 -6.40 -3.15
N ALA A 61 13.71 -6.98 -4.36
CA ALA A 61 12.48 -7.35 -5.06
C ALA A 61 11.66 -8.39 -4.28
N ARG A 62 12.31 -9.41 -3.72
CA ARG A 62 11.65 -10.40 -2.86
C ARG A 62 11.08 -9.74 -1.60
N ALA A 63 11.86 -8.87 -0.94
CA ALA A 63 11.40 -8.15 0.25
C ALA A 63 10.15 -7.32 -0.03
N VAL A 64 10.13 -6.55 -1.13
CA VAL A 64 8.96 -5.77 -1.55
C VAL A 64 7.77 -6.68 -1.86
N ALA A 65 7.98 -7.81 -2.56
CA ALA A 65 6.91 -8.76 -2.84
C ALA A 65 6.28 -9.33 -1.57
N HIS A 66 7.08 -9.69 -0.57
CA HIS A 66 6.56 -10.16 0.72
C HIS A 66 5.73 -9.11 1.44
N LEU A 67 6.12 -7.83 1.38
CA LEU A 67 5.33 -6.73 1.95
C LEU A 67 3.99 -6.56 1.22
N LEU A 68 3.99 -6.63 -0.11
CA LEU A 68 2.78 -6.52 -0.93
C LEU A 68 1.80 -7.66 -0.65
N LEU A 69 2.29 -8.91 -0.60
CA LEU A 69 1.47 -10.09 -0.31
C LEU A 69 0.87 -10.01 1.09
N ARG A 70 1.65 -9.57 2.08
CA ARG A 70 1.14 -9.42 3.45
C ARG A 70 0.05 -8.36 3.53
N GLN A 71 0.25 -7.22 2.88
CA GLN A 71 -0.76 -6.16 2.87
C GLN A 71 -2.04 -6.57 2.13
N ALA A 72 -1.91 -7.38 1.07
CA ALA A 72 -3.05 -7.94 0.35
C ALA A 72 -3.88 -8.85 1.24
N ALA A 73 -3.24 -9.77 1.97
CA ALA A 73 -3.93 -10.65 2.92
C ALA A 73 -4.67 -9.85 4.01
N GLU A 74 -4.01 -8.84 4.60
CA GLU A 74 -4.65 -7.96 5.59
C GLU A 74 -5.88 -7.23 5.01
N ALA A 75 -5.78 -6.74 3.77
CA ALA A 75 -6.87 -6.05 3.07
C ALA A 75 -8.04 -6.97 2.71
N GLU A 76 -7.76 -8.25 2.38
CA GLU A 76 -8.75 -9.27 2.09
C GLU A 76 -9.52 -9.67 3.36
N ASP A 77 -8.81 -9.91 4.47
CA ASP A 77 -9.41 -10.24 5.77
C ASP A 77 -10.34 -9.13 6.27
N GLU A 78 -9.94 -7.87 6.12
CA GLU A 78 -10.74 -6.74 6.58
C GLU A 78 -11.92 -6.41 5.64
N GLY A 79 -11.79 -6.69 4.34
CA GLY A 79 -12.89 -6.59 3.37
C GLY A 79 -13.96 -7.68 3.53
N ALA A 80 -13.64 -8.79 4.22
CA ALA A 80 -14.59 -9.83 4.59
C ALA A 80 -15.44 -9.46 5.83
N ALA A 81 -15.08 -8.41 6.57
CA ALA A 81 -15.89 -7.93 7.68
C ALA A 81 -17.17 -7.26 7.14
N PRO A 82 -18.37 -7.64 7.63
CA PRO A 82 -19.61 -7.00 7.21
C PRO A 82 -19.57 -5.51 7.56
N VAL A 83 -19.87 -4.65 6.58
CA VAL A 83 -20.13 -3.24 6.85
C VAL A 83 -21.30 -3.17 7.83
N PRO A 84 -21.14 -2.57 9.04
CA PRO A 84 -22.25 -2.44 9.96
C PRO A 84 -23.33 -1.63 9.26
N ALA A 85 -24.54 -2.19 9.19
CA ALA A 85 -25.69 -1.51 8.62
C ALA A 85 -25.87 -0.19 9.37
N SER A 86 -25.78 0.93 8.65
CA SER A 86 -26.20 2.22 9.17
C SER A 86 -27.66 2.10 9.62
N GLN A 87 -27.89 2.26 10.92
CA GLN A 87 -29.25 2.45 11.47
C GLN A 87 -29.77 3.83 11.11
#